data_AF-A0A959F5M0-F1
#
_entry.id   AF-A0A959F5M0-F1
#
_cell.length_a   1.000
_cell.length_b   1.000
_cell.length_c   1.000
_cell.angle_alpha   90.00
_cell.angle_beta   90.00
_cell.angle_gamma   90.00
#
_symmetry.space_group_name_H-M   'P 1'
#
loop_
_entity.id
_entity.type
_entity.pdbx_description
1 polymer ?
#
loop_
_entity_poly.entity_id
_entity_poly.type
_entity_poly.pdbx_seq_one_letter_code
_entity_poly.pdbx_strand_id
1 'polypeptide(L)'
;MKNFHLGDEAYNQLLNLLNNQHFTEKPGMPSDMEFLSDDWWLRDTAVIENVVKREGMWEIHLVFAHYQEPHKLIKRVISRHACQKKAILSATYMRRLAAKDQRGTLKVNIDDFRICSS
;
A
#
# COMPACT_ATOMS: atom_id res chain seq x y z
N MET A 1 18.35 -9.05 42.98
CA MET A 1 18.16 -8.37 41.68
C MET A 1 19.44 -7.59 41.38
N LYS A 2 20.12 -7.85 40.26
CA LYS A 2 21.25 -7.02 39.83
C LYS A 2 20.67 -5.76 39.20
N ASN A 3 21.03 -4.60 39.75
CA ASN A 3 20.65 -3.32 39.17
C ASN A 3 21.36 -3.20 37.83
N PHE A 4 20.58 -3.12 36.75
CA PHE A 4 21.12 -2.91 35.42
C PHE A 4 21.55 -1.44 35.34
N HIS A 5 22.85 -1.20 35.16
CA HIS A 5 23.40 0.13 35.00
C HIS A 5 23.85 0.29 33.55
N LEU A 6 23.28 1.27 32.88
CA LEU A 6 23.74 1.70 31.56
C LEU A 6 25.02 2.53 31.77
N GLY A 7 26.09 2.22 31.05
CA GLY A 7 27.30 3.04 31.10
C GLY A 7 27.04 4.45 30.61
N ASP A 8 27.78 5.43 31.13
CA ASP A 8 27.56 6.86 30.85
C ASP A 8 27.60 7.18 29.35
N GLU A 9 28.49 6.53 28.60
CA GLU A 9 28.57 6.70 27.15
C GLU A 9 27.29 6.24 26.42
N ALA A 10 26.79 5.05 26.77
CA ALA A 10 25.56 4.52 26.19
C ALA A 10 24.33 5.35 26.61
N TYR A 11 24.33 5.88 27.83
CA TYR A 11 23.28 6.79 28.31
C TYR A 11 23.27 8.12 27.54
N ASN A 12 24.45 8.71 27.33
CA ASN A 12 24.58 9.95 26.56
C ASN A 12 24.21 9.74 25.09
N GLN A 13 24.57 8.61 24.48
CA GLN A 13 24.15 8.27 23.12
C GLN A 13 22.63 8.09 23.03
N LEU A 14 22.02 7.40 24.00
CA LEU A 14 20.56 7.24 24.07
C LEU A 14 19.87 8.61 24.17
N LEU A 15 20.32 9.48 25.07
CA LEU A 15 19.78 10.84 25.20
C LEU A 15 19.97 11.66 23.92
N ASN A 16 21.12 11.54 23.26
CA ASN A 16 21.37 12.22 21.99
C ASN A 16 20.42 11.74 20.88
N LEU A 17 20.18 10.43 20.80
CA LEU A 17 19.25 9.85 19.83
C LEU A 17 17.78 10.22 20.14
N LEU A 18 17.39 10.26 21.41
CA LEU A 18 16.07 10.72 21.85
C LEU A 18 15.85 12.20 21.56
N ASN A 19 16.85 13.05 21.82
CA ASN A 19 16.77 14.48 21.57
C ASN A 19 16.77 14.81 20.06
N ASN A 20 17.48 14.02 19.25
CA ASN A 20 17.51 14.16 17.80
C ASN A 20 16.46 13.31 17.06
N GLN A 21 15.55 12.68 17.80
CA GLN A 21 14.49 11.83 17.23
C GLN A 21 13.56 12.63 16.30
N HIS A 22 13.53 13.96 16.46
CA HIS A 22 12.73 14.89 15.65
C HIS A 22 13.25 15.14 14.22
N PHE A 23 14.38 14.58 13.79
CA PHE A 23 15.02 14.96 12.52
C PHE A 23 15.42 13.81 11.58
N THR A 24 15.02 12.56 11.86
CA THR A 24 15.23 11.47 10.88
C THR A 24 14.23 11.50 9.73
N GLU A 25 13.13 12.24 9.88
CA GLU A 25 12.11 12.39 8.84
C GLU A 25 12.54 13.46 7.86
N LYS A 26 12.88 13.05 6.63
CA LYS A 26 13.04 13.98 5.52
C LYS A 26 11.66 14.25 4.91
N PRO A 27 11.28 15.51 4.66
CA PRO A 27 10.07 15.79 3.91
C PRO A 27 10.19 15.13 2.53
N GLY A 28 9.12 14.47 2.10
CA GLY A 28 9.05 13.88 0.77
C GLY A 28 9.20 14.95 -0.31
N MET A 29 9.82 14.59 -1.43
CA MET A 29 9.89 15.45 -2.61
C MET A 29 8.59 15.34 -3.39
N PRO A 30 8.20 16.37 -4.16
CA PRO A 30 7.02 16.27 -5.05
C PRO A 30 7.08 15.07 -6.01
N SER A 31 8.29 14.66 -6.43
CA SER A 31 8.53 13.47 -7.25
C SER A 31 8.07 12.17 -6.59
N ASP A 32 8.05 12.10 -5.26
CA ASP A 32 7.63 10.90 -4.52
C ASP A 32 6.14 10.61 -4.73
N MET A 33 5.35 11.61 -5.15
CA MET A 33 3.92 11.51 -5.43
C MET A 33 3.58 11.52 -6.93
N GLU A 34 4.57 11.60 -7.81
CA GLU A 34 4.37 11.67 -9.27
C GLU A 34 3.65 10.42 -9.82
N PHE A 35 3.83 9.27 -9.17
CA PHE A 35 3.14 8.02 -9.48
C PHE A 35 1.60 8.11 -9.34
N LEU A 36 1.06 9.11 -8.63
CA LEU A 36 -0.39 9.30 -8.53
C LEU A 36 -0.99 9.82 -9.86
N SER A 37 -0.20 10.57 -10.63
CA SER A 37 -0.58 11.12 -11.93
C SER A 37 -0.10 10.27 -13.11
N ASP A 38 1.03 9.58 -12.96
CA ASP A 38 1.54 8.68 -14.00
C ASP A 38 0.80 7.33 -13.94
N ASP A 39 0.06 7.00 -15.00
CA ASP A 39 -0.65 5.73 -15.11
C ASP A 39 0.22 4.62 -15.72
N TRP A 40 1.44 4.91 -16.17
CA TRP A 40 2.30 3.93 -16.84
C TRP A 40 2.65 2.75 -15.94
N TRP A 41 2.96 3.01 -14.67
CA TRP A 41 3.34 1.96 -13.71
C TRP A 41 2.20 0.99 -13.38
N LEU A 42 0.92 1.37 -13.61
CA LEU A 42 -0.23 0.51 -13.32
C LEU A 42 -0.21 -0.80 -14.10
N ARG A 43 0.48 -0.83 -15.24
CA ARG A 43 0.66 -2.03 -16.06
C ARG A 43 1.45 -3.13 -15.35
N ASP A 44 2.35 -2.74 -14.46
CA ASP A 44 3.26 -3.64 -13.75
C ASP A 44 2.84 -3.81 -12.28
N THR A 45 1.52 -3.91 -12.04
CA THR A 45 0.94 -4.04 -10.70
C THR A 45 0.06 -5.27 -10.56
N ALA A 46 -0.06 -5.75 -9.33
CA ALA A 46 -1.14 -6.64 -8.96
C ALA A 46 -2.44 -5.85 -8.78
N VAL A 47 -3.51 -6.36 -9.40
CA VAL A 47 -4.86 -5.78 -9.30
C VAL A 47 -5.71 -6.62 -8.36
N ILE A 48 -6.19 -5.98 -7.29
CA ILE A 48 -7.03 -6.59 -6.26
C ILE A 48 -8.39 -5.90 -6.27
N GLU A 49 -9.46 -6.67 -6.42
CA GLU A 49 -10.82 -6.15 -6.31
C GLU A 49 -11.25 -6.01 -4.85
N ASN A 50 -11.92 -4.91 -4.54
CA ASN A 50 -12.52 -4.65 -3.24
C ASN A 50 -13.93 -4.09 -3.44
N VAL A 51 -14.95 -4.78 -2.93
CA VAL A 51 -16.34 -4.36 -3.06
C VAL A 51 -16.85 -3.93 -1.69
N VAL A 52 -17.27 -2.67 -1.57
CA VAL A 52 -17.67 -2.05 -0.29
C VAL A 52 -19.03 -1.41 -0.41
N LYS A 53 -19.85 -1.52 0.65
CA LYS A 53 -21.16 -0.84 0.71
C LYS A 53 -20.97 0.58 1.25
N ARG A 54 -21.39 1.58 0.48
CA ARG A 54 -21.42 3.01 0.88
C ARG A 54 -22.70 3.66 0.39
N GLU A 55 -23.33 4.46 1.25
CA GLU A 55 -24.52 5.27 0.88
C GLU A 55 -25.63 4.44 0.21
N GLY A 56 -25.85 3.20 0.68
CA GLY A 56 -26.87 2.30 0.11
C GLY A 56 -26.47 1.63 -1.21
N MET A 57 -25.32 1.97 -1.78
CA MET A 57 -24.77 1.41 -3.01
C MET A 57 -23.56 0.51 -2.73
N TRP A 58 -23.26 -0.40 -3.65
CA TRP A 58 -22.07 -1.22 -3.66
C TRP A 58 -21.05 -0.61 -4.61
N GLU A 59 -19.95 -0.11 -4.07
CA GLU A 59 -18.86 0.45 -4.84
C GLU A 59 -17.83 -0.63 -5.15
N ILE A 60 -17.38 -0.67 -6.40
CA ILE A 60 -16.27 -1.50 -6.84
C ILE A 60 -15.02 -0.65 -6.82
N HIS A 61 -14.07 -1.04 -5.99
CA HIS A 61 -12.76 -0.43 -5.88
C HIS A 61 -11.74 -1.41 -6.45
N LEU A 62 -10.81 -0.90 -7.27
CA LEU A 62 -9.62 -1.64 -7.66
C LEU A 62 -8.41 -1.07 -6.92
N VAL A 63 -7.64 -1.96 -6.32
CA VAL A 63 -6.39 -1.65 -5.65
C VAL A 63 -5.27 -2.13 -6.56
N PHE A 64 -4.37 -1.20 -6.90
CA PHE A 64 -3.19 -1.45 -7.72
C PHE A 64 -1.97 -1.38 -6.82
N ALA A 65 -1.24 -2.49 -6.69
CA ALA A 65 -0.08 -2.61 -5.84
C ALA A 65 1.14 -3.02 -6.66
N HIS A 66 2.20 -2.20 -6.64
CA HIS A 66 3.46 -2.54 -7.31
C HIS A 66 4.21 -3.61 -6.50
N TYR A 67 4.73 -4.62 -7.19
CA TYR A 67 5.37 -5.78 -6.54
C TYR A 67 6.80 -5.50 -6.04
N GLN A 68 7.49 -4.51 -6.61
CA GLN A 68 8.83 -4.10 -6.19
C GLN A 68 8.85 -2.85 -5.32
N GLU A 69 7.82 -2.01 -5.39
CA GLU A 69 7.80 -0.69 -4.76
C GLU A 69 6.56 -0.57 -3.88
N PRO A 70 6.62 -0.97 -2.60
CA PRO A 70 5.44 -1.03 -1.72
C PRO A 70 4.70 0.32 -1.59
N HIS A 71 5.42 1.43 -1.76
CA HIS A 71 4.86 2.79 -1.69
C HIS A 71 3.98 3.13 -2.89
N LYS A 72 4.18 2.47 -4.05
CA LYS A 72 3.33 2.60 -5.23
C LYS A 72 2.08 1.74 -5.07
N LEU A 73 1.14 2.28 -4.30
CA LEU A 73 -0.15 1.68 -4.00
C LEU A 73 -1.25 2.72 -4.22
N ILE A 74 -2.21 2.42 -5.09
CA ILE A 74 -3.38 3.29 -5.28
C ILE A 74 -4.68 2.51 -5.27
N LYS A 75 -5.73 3.20 -4.85
CA LYS A 75 -7.09 2.68 -4.78
C LYS A 75 -8.01 3.57 -5.60
N ARG A 76 -8.65 3.00 -6.61
CA ARG A 76 -9.57 3.73 -7.51
C ARG A 76 -10.98 3.18 -7.41
N VAL A 77 -11.96 4.07 -7.34
CA VAL A 77 -13.38 3.71 -7.47
C VAL A 77 -13.70 3.59 -8.96
N ILE A 78 -14.18 2.43 -9.39
CA ILE A 78 -14.45 2.17 -10.80
C ILE A 78 -15.92 2.36 -11.12
N SER A 79 -16.81 1.82 -10.29
CA SER A 79 -18.24 1.89 -10.52
C SER A 79 -19.04 1.64 -9.26
N ARG A 80 -20.35 1.96 -9.32
CA ARG A 80 -21.30 1.77 -8.23
C ARG A 80 -22.50 0.99 -8.73
N HIS A 81 -23.03 0.08 -7.91
CA HIS A 81 -24.19 -0.73 -8.23
C HIS A 81 -25.13 -0.86 -7.04
N ALA A 82 -26.43 -0.87 -7.26
CA ALA A 82 -27.40 -1.10 -6.18
C ALA A 82 -27.39 -2.55 -5.67
N CYS A 83 -27.06 -3.52 -6.53
CA CYS A 83 -27.08 -4.94 -6.21
C CYS A 83 -25.67 -5.50 -5.93
N GLN A 84 -25.50 -6.16 -4.78
CA GLN A 84 -24.24 -6.75 -4.35
C GLN A 84 -23.72 -7.81 -5.32
N LYS A 85 -24.60 -8.74 -5.73
CA LYS A 85 -24.21 -9.85 -6.63
C LYS A 85 -23.68 -9.32 -7.96
N LYS A 86 -24.32 -8.27 -8.49
CA LYS A 86 -23.87 -7.58 -9.70
C LYS A 86 -22.51 -6.92 -9.48
N ALA A 87 -22.32 -6.25 -8.35
CA ALA A 87 -21.04 -5.62 -8.02
C ALA A 87 -19.89 -6.62 -7.94
N ILE A 88 -20.07 -7.74 -7.25
CA ILE A 88 -19.06 -8.80 -7.10
C ILE A 88 -18.71 -9.41 -8.46
N LEU A 89 -19.72 -9.71 -9.27
CA LEU A 89 -19.51 -10.29 -10.61
C LEU A 89 -18.75 -9.32 -11.51
N SER A 90 -19.18 -8.06 -11.57
CA SER A 90 -18.49 -7.00 -12.32
C SER A 90 -17.04 -6.83 -11.85
N ALA A 91 -16.80 -6.82 -10.54
CA ALA A 91 -15.47 -6.67 -9.96
C ALA A 91 -14.54 -7.83 -10.37
N THR A 92 -15.05 -9.05 -10.34
CA THR A 92 -14.33 -10.25 -10.79
C THR A 92 -13.97 -10.17 -12.27
N TYR A 93 -14.88 -9.71 -13.12
CA TYR A 93 -14.61 -9.49 -14.54
C TYR A 93 -13.57 -8.40 -14.77
N MET A 94 -13.65 -7.28 -14.06
CA MET A 94 -12.69 -6.19 -14.16
C MET A 94 -11.28 -6.63 -13.78
N ARG A 95 -11.11 -7.37 -12.67
CA ARG A 95 -9.81 -7.96 -12.33
C ARG A 95 -9.30 -8.87 -13.43
N ARG A 96 -10.15 -9.74 -13.99
CA ARG A 96 -9.75 -10.66 -15.07
C ARG A 96 -9.35 -9.91 -16.34
N LEU A 97 -9.98 -8.78 -16.66
CA LEU A 97 -9.60 -7.95 -17.80
C LEU A 97 -8.24 -7.29 -17.57
N ALA A 98 -8.00 -6.74 -16.38
CA ALA A 98 -6.70 -6.20 -16.01
C ALA A 98 -5.59 -7.28 -16.04
N ALA A 99 -5.91 -8.50 -15.60
CA ALA A 99 -5.00 -9.65 -15.59
C ALA A 99 -4.74 -10.27 -16.98
N LYS A 100 -5.57 -9.94 -17.98
CA LYS A 100 -5.45 -10.41 -19.38
C LYS A 100 -4.55 -9.53 -20.24
N ASP A 101 -3.98 -8.45 -19.68
CA ASP A 101 -2.86 -7.78 -20.33
C ASP A 101 -1.77 -8.82 -20.63
N GLN A 102 -1.15 -8.74 -21.81
CA GLN A 102 -0.35 -9.79 -22.44
C GLN A 102 0.91 -10.19 -21.61
N ARG A 103 1.16 -9.45 -20.53
CA ARG A 103 2.28 -9.54 -19.58
C ARG A 103 2.06 -10.54 -18.44
N GLY A 104 0.84 -11.06 -18.28
CA GLY A 104 0.50 -12.05 -17.25
C GLY A 104 -0.02 -11.44 -15.94
N THR A 105 -0.54 -12.27 -15.06
CA THR A 105 -1.13 -11.83 -13.78
C THR A 105 -0.05 -11.70 -12.71
N LEU A 106 0.40 -10.48 -12.43
CA LEU A 106 1.24 -10.19 -11.27
C LEU A 106 0.41 -10.45 -9.99
N LYS A 107 1.01 -11.16 -9.04
CA LYS A 107 0.47 -11.41 -7.71
C LYS A 107 1.42 -10.80 -6.69
N VAL A 108 0.87 -10.20 -5.65
CA VAL A 108 1.61 -9.69 -4.50
C VAL A 108 1.16 -10.42 -3.25
N ASN A 109 2.10 -10.85 -2.42
CA ASN A 109 1.86 -11.32 -1.07
C ASN A 109 2.46 -10.32 -0.07
N ILE A 110 1.88 -10.23 1.13
CA ILE A 110 2.40 -9.38 2.19
C ILE A 110 3.84 -9.77 2.60
N ASP A 111 4.14 -11.07 2.52
CA ASP A 111 5.47 -11.63 2.82
C ASP A 111 6.55 -11.09 1.87
N ASP A 112 6.17 -10.69 0.65
CA ASP A 112 7.10 -10.17 -0.36
C ASP A 112 7.65 -8.79 0.05
N PHE A 113 6.91 -8.04 0.86
CA PHE A 113 7.26 -6.68 1.24
C PHE A 113 8.17 -6.58 2.47
N ARG A 114 8.52 -7.70 3.12
CA ARG A 114 9.38 -7.75 4.32
C ARG A 114 8.99 -6.71 5.37
N ILE A 115 7.69 -6.51 5.58
CA ILE A 115 7.18 -5.56 6.58
C ILE A 115 7.51 -6.12 7.96
N CYS A 116 8.22 -5.35 8.78
CA CYS A 116 8.47 -5.72 10.17
C CYS A 116 7.13 -5.73 10.93
N SER A 117 6.66 -6.91 11.32
CA SER A 117 5.54 -7.03 12.25
C SER A 117 6.05 -6.77 13.67
N SER A 118 5.54 -5.69 14.29
CA SER A 118 5.84 -5.29 15.67
C SER A 118 5.40 -6.32 16.70
#